data_AF-A0A2M7JRX8-F1
#
_entry.id   AF-A0A2M7JRX8-F1
#
_cell.length_a   1.000
_cell.length_b   1.000
_cell.length_c   1.000
_cell.angle_alpha   90.00
_cell.angle_beta   90.00
_cell.angle_gamma   90.00
#
_symmetry.space_group_name_H-M   'P 1'
#
loop_
_entity.id
_entity.type
_entity.pdbx_description
1 polymer ?
#
loop_
_entity_poly.entity_id
_entity_poly.type
_entity_poly.pdbx_seq_one_letter_code
_entity_poly.pdbx_strand_id
1 'polypeptide(L)'
;MDTIHDEGWVKLHRKSINSQAFQSEGLWKVWTWCLLKANHEDRWVPVKTGKGTTEVFVRRGQFIFGRKTASKALKMDESTVYKRMRKLENIGNCNTQSNTHYSIVTILNYDVYQGSGKDEVTGKVTPKEHPSNTNKNDKNEKNFIGRSQKETDPGVKEFLNYWGETFQKETGQPYVFNFGKEGKLIKDLLQVHSLEALQEMTRAFFKDEQCKRRGLTVGIFFQEINRLFGLKAMSPLEQAKREIRG
;
A
#
# COMPACT_ATOMS: atom_id res chain seq x y z
N MET A 1 -20.61 -22.23 6.08
CA MET A 1 -20.47 -21.91 4.66
C MET A 1 -20.87 -20.45 4.58
N ASP A 2 -19.92 -19.51 4.47
CA ASP A 2 -20.28 -18.09 4.40
C ASP A 2 -20.92 -17.85 3.03
N THR A 3 -22.23 -17.64 3.03
CA THR A 3 -23.03 -17.37 1.85
C THR A 3 -22.57 -16.04 1.25
N ILE A 4 -21.82 -16.11 0.15
CA ILE A 4 -21.55 -14.96 -0.71
C ILE A 4 -22.83 -14.72 -1.50
N HIS A 5 -23.76 -13.96 -0.92
CA HIS A 5 -24.79 -13.27 -1.70
C HIS A 5 -24.20 -11.94 -2.13
N ASP A 6 -23.38 -11.97 -3.18
CA ASP A 6 -22.99 -10.76 -3.89
C ASP A 6 -22.93 -11.14 -5.37
N GLU A 7 -24.01 -10.84 -6.10
CA GLU A 7 -24.13 -10.97 -7.56
C GLU A 7 -23.31 -9.87 -8.26
N GLY A 8 -22.09 -9.67 -7.78
CA GLY A 8 -21.18 -8.61 -8.21
C GLY A 8 -20.22 -9.08 -9.29
N TRP A 9 -19.53 -8.10 -9.87
CA TRP A 9 -18.48 -8.33 -10.85
C TRP A 9 -17.22 -7.58 -10.42
N VAL A 10 -16.07 -8.09 -10.85
CA VAL A 10 -14.79 -7.44 -10.64
C VAL A 10 -14.20 -7.03 -11.99
N LYS A 11 -13.75 -5.78 -12.08
CA LYS A 11 -13.07 -5.24 -13.25
C LYS A 11 -11.64 -5.76 -13.31
N LEU A 12 -11.26 -6.31 -14.45
CA LEU A 12 -9.87 -6.60 -14.77
C LEU A 12 -9.47 -5.76 -15.97
N HIS A 13 -8.51 -4.85 -15.78
CA HIS A 13 -8.04 -3.99 -16.86
C HIS A 13 -7.15 -4.80 -17.81
N ARG A 14 -7.23 -4.59 -19.13
CA ARG A 14 -6.42 -5.33 -20.13
C ARG A 14 -4.91 -5.25 -19.86
N LYS A 15 -4.44 -4.11 -19.32
CA LYS A 15 -3.06 -3.90 -18.83
C LYS A 15 -2.57 -4.95 -17.83
N SER A 16 -3.48 -5.66 -17.15
CA SER A 16 -3.13 -6.75 -16.24
C SER A 16 -2.35 -7.87 -16.94
N ILE A 17 -2.49 -8.05 -18.26
CA ILE A 17 -1.67 -8.99 -19.05
C ILE A 17 -0.17 -8.71 -18.88
N ASN A 18 0.21 -7.43 -18.72
CA ASN A 18 1.60 -7.00 -18.54
C ASN A 18 2.05 -7.01 -17.07
N SER A 19 1.17 -7.38 -16.13
CA SER A 19 1.52 -7.44 -14.70
C SER A 19 2.38 -8.66 -14.39
N GLN A 20 3.34 -8.51 -13.48
CA GLN A 20 4.09 -9.62 -12.90
C GLN A 20 3.18 -10.69 -12.27
N ALA A 21 1.99 -10.33 -11.78
CA ALA A 21 1.02 -11.27 -11.25
C ALA A 21 0.47 -12.22 -12.33
N PHE A 22 0.32 -11.74 -13.57
CA PHE A 22 -0.25 -12.49 -14.70
C PHE A 22 0.73 -13.51 -15.29
N GLN A 23 2.04 -13.29 -15.13
CA GLN A 23 3.09 -14.17 -15.65
C GLN A 23 3.15 -15.55 -14.99
N SER A 24 2.37 -15.78 -13.92
CA SER A 24 2.28 -17.07 -13.24
C SER A 24 0.81 -17.43 -13.03
N GLU A 25 0.37 -18.53 -13.65
CA GLU A 25 -0.99 -19.06 -13.53
C GLU A 25 -1.50 -19.10 -12.07
N GLY A 26 -0.63 -19.58 -11.19
CA GLY A 26 -0.94 -19.76 -9.79
C GLY A 26 -0.98 -18.46 -9.01
N LEU A 27 -0.11 -17.50 -9.33
CA LEU A 27 -0.11 -16.18 -8.71
C LEU A 27 -1.32 -15.36 -9.16
N TRP A 28 -1.66 -15.44 -10.45
CA TRP A 28 -2.83 -14.80 -11.03
C TRP A 28 -4.14 -15.33 -10.43
N LYS A 29 -4.23 -16.65 -10.21
CA LYS A 29 -5.37 -17.26 -9.52
C LYS A 29 -5.55 -16.71 -8.10
N VAL A 30 -4.44 -16.57 -7.33
CA VAL A 30 -4.48 -15.96 -5.99
C VAL A 30 -4.89 -14.50 -6.07
N TRP A 31 -4.31 -13.74 -7.00
CA TRP A 31 -4.62 -12.33 -7.16
C TRP A 31 -6.09 -12.07 -7.50
N THR A 32 -6.63 -12.79 -8.48
CA THR A 32 -8.04 -12.69 -8.88
C THR A 32 -8.95 -13.05 -7.71
N TRP A 33 -8.60 -14.09 -6.94
CA TRP A 33 -9.32 -14.42 -5.72
C TRP A 33 -9.27 -13.30 -4.67
N CYS A 34 -8.14 -12.63 -4.49
CA CYS A 34 -8.06 -11.47 -3.59
C CYS A 34 -8.97 -10.32 -4.04
N LEU A 35 -9.03 -10.04 -5.34
CA LEU A 35 -9.91 -9.02 -5.90
C LEU A 35 -11.40 -9.36 -5.70
N LEU A 36 -11.77 -10.64 -5.90
CA LEU A 36 -13.13 -11.13 -5.66
C LEU A 36 -13.50 -11.16 -4.17
N LYS A 37 -12.52 -11.35 -3.28
CA LYS A 37 -12.76 -11.45 -1.83
C LYS A 37 -12.83 -10.07 -1.15
N ALA A 38 -12.20 -9.06 -1.75
CA ALA A 38 -12.21 -7.69 -1.25
C ALA A 38 -13.62 -7.11 -1.23
N ASN A 39 -13.99 -6.49 -0.12
CA ASN A 39 -15.30 -5.86 0.03
C ASN A 39 -15.50 -4.73 -0.99
N HIS A 40 -16.69 -4.65 -1.57
CA HIS A 40 -17.06 -3.55 -2.47
C HIS A 40 -17.54 -2.30 -1.72
N GLU A 41 -17.89 -2.44 -0.44
CA GLU A 41 -18.36 -1.37 0.45
C GLU A 41 -17.86 -1.61 1.89
N ASP A 42 -17.85 -0.55 2.70
CA ASP A 42 -17.49 -0.64 4.11
C ASP A 42 -18.54 -1.46 4.88
N ARG A 43 -18.09 -2.44 5.67
CA ARG A 43 -19.00 -3.27 6.49
C ARG A 43 -18.33 -3.78 7.76
N TRP A 44 -19.15 -4.06 8.75
CA TRP A 44 -18.75 -4.86 9.91
C TRP A 44 -18.84 -6.35 9.56
N VAL A 45 -17.84 -7.11 9.97
CA VAL A 45 -17.75 -8.55 9.73
C VAL A 45 -17.48 -9.27 11.06
N PRO A 46 -18.32 -10.23 11.47
CA PRO A 46 -18.07 -11.04 12.65
C PRO A 46 -16.89 -11.99 12.42
N VAL A 47 -15.91 -11.97 13.32
CA VAL A 47 -14.77 -12.87 13.33
C VAL A 47 -14.72 -13.65 14.64
N LYS A 48 -14.63 -14.98 14.55
CA LYS A 48 -14.43 -15.83 15.74
C LYS A 48 -13.02 -15.62 16.30
N THR A 49 -12.94 -15.12 17.54
CA THR A 49 -11.69 -14.85 18.25
C THR A 49 -11.74 -15.53 19.62
N GLY A 50 -10.98 -16.62 19.80
CA GLY A 50 -11.00 -17.40 21.04
C GLY A 50 -12.37 -18.03 21.30
N LYS A 51 -12.97 -17.73 22.47
CA LYS A 51 -14.30 -18.22 22.87
C LYS A 51 -15.46 -17.33 22.43
N GLY A 52 -15.20 -16.18 21.81
CA GLY A 52 -16.21 -15.20 21.40
C GLY A 52 -16.17 -14.83 19.93
N THR A 53 -17.08 -13.94 19.53
CA THR A 53 -17.11 -13.32 18.21
C THR A 53 -16.85 -11.83 18.37
N THR A 54 -15.90 -11.29 17.59
CA THR A 54 -15.58 -9.86 17.56
C THR A 54 -16.03 -9.30 16.23
N GLU A 55 -16.74 -8.16 16.25
CA GLU A 55 -17.07 -7.41 15.05
C GLU A 55 -15.84 -6.62 14.57
N VAL A 56 -15.43 -6.86 13.33
CA VAL A 56 -14.28 -6.19 12.72
C VAL A 56 -14.77 -5.28 11.61
N PHE A 57 -14.44 -3.99 11.67
CA PHE A 57 -14.74 -3.05 10.60
C PHE A 57 -13.78 -3.29 9.42
N VAL A 58 -14.32 -3.67 8.27
CA VAL A 58 -13.58 -3.98 7.05
C VAL A 58 -14.02 -3.03 5.95
N ARG A 59 -13.11 -2.18 5.48
CA ARG A 59 -13.40 -1.17 4.47
C ARG A 59 -13.51 -1.77 3.07
N ARG A 60 -14.08 -1.00 2.14
CA ARG A 60 -13.98 -1.23 0.71
C ARG A 60 -12.52 -1.49 0.30
N GLY A 61 -12.31 -2.46 -0.59
CA GLY A 61 -10.99 -2.90 -1.02
C GLY A 61 -10.23 -3.74 0.02
N GLN A 62 -10.83 -4.07 1.16
CA GLN A 62 -10.22 -4.91 2.20
C GLN A 62 -10.99 -6.21 2.39
N PHE A 63 -10.30 -7.22 2.92
CA PHE A 63 -10.93 -8.46 3.38
C PHE A 63 -10.14 -9.11 4.50
N ILE A 64 -10.83 -9.95 5.28
CA ILE A 64 -10.20 -10.78 6.31
C ILE A 64 -9.58 -12.00 5.63
N PHE A 65 -8.30 -12.22 5.93
CA PHE A 65 -7.50 -13.30 5.39
C PHE A 65 -7.16 -14.32 6.48
N GLY A 66 -7.34 -15.59 6.13
CA GLY A 66 -6.89 -16.73 6.92
C GLY A 66 -6.26 -17.77 6.00
N ARG A 67 -5.02 -18.18 6.29
CA ARG A 67 -4.23 -19.08 5.43
C ARG A 67 -4.94 -20.40 5.15
N LYS A 68 -5.51 -21.04 6.18
CA LYS A 68 -6.30 -22.27 6.07
C LYS A 68 -7.55 -22.10 5.20
N THR A 69 -8.28 -21.02 5.39
CA THR A 69 -9.50 -20.72 4.63
C THR A 69 -9.17 -20.45 3.17
N ALA A 70 -8.12 -19.67 2.90
CA ALA A 70 -7.64 -19.39 1.55
C ALA A 70 -7.13 -20.64 0.85
N SER A 71 -6.39 -21.52 1.53
CA SER A 71 -5.94 -22.82 1.02
C SER A 71 -7.11 -23.68 0.53
N LYS A 72 -8.16 -23.79 1.35
CA LYS A 72 -9.39 -24.52 0.99
C LYS A 72 -10.10 -23.88 -0.21
N ALA A 73 -10.28 -22.56 -0.21
CA ALA A 73 -10.97 -21.85 -1.29
C ALA A 73 -10.22 -21.95 -2.63
N LEU A 74 -8.90 -21.86 -2.60
CA LEU A 74 -8.05 -21.88 -3.80
C LEU A 74 -7.70 -23.29 -4.27
N LYS A 75 -7.96 -24.32 -3.46
CA LYS A 75 -7.48 -25.70 -3.63
C LYS A 75 -5.96 -25.73 -3.83
N MET A 76 -5.24 -25.10 -2.89
CA MET A 76 -3.77 -24.98 -2.89
C MET A 76 -3.22 -25.24 -1.50
N ASP A 77 -2.01 -25.78 -1.39
CA ASP A 77 -1.31 -25.90 -0.12
C ASP A 77 -1.19 -24.56 0.64
N GLU A 78 -1.34 -24.61 1.96
CA GLU A 78 -1.21 -23.44 2.83
C GLU A 78 0.10 -22.69 2.63
N SER A 79 1.22 -23.42 2.47
CA SER A 79 2.55 -22.85 2.23
C SER A 79 2.63 -22.13 0.87
N THR A 80 1.99 -22.70 -0.15
CA THR A 80 1.91 -22.12 -1.50
C THR A 80 1.07 -20.84 -1.49
N VAL A 81 -0.09 -20.84 -0.82
CA VAL A 81 -0.91 -19.64 -0.65
C VAL A 81 -0.11 -18.55 0.06
N TYR A 82 0.57 -18.89 1.16
CA TYR A 82 1.39 -17.94 1.90
C TYR A 82 2.50 -17.32 1.04
N LYS A 83 3.28 -18.15 0.33
CA LYS A 83 4.34 -17.68 -0.59
C LYS A 83 3.80 -16.74 -1.66
N ARG A 84 2.63 -17.06 -2.25
CA ARG A 84 2.00 -16.24 -3.28
C ARG A 84 1.46 -14.93 -2.73
N MET A 85 0.82 -14.93 -1.56
CA MET A 85 0.39 -13.70 -0.87
C MET A 85 1.59 -12.79 -0.56
N ARG A 86 2.70 -13.34 -0.06
CA ARG A 86 3.94 -12.58 0.16
C ARG A 86 4.51 -12.02 -1.15
N LYS A 87 4.44 -12.79 -2.23
CA LYS A 87 4.85 -12.29 -3.55
C LYS A 87 3.97 -11.13 -4.02
N LEU A 88 2.65 -11.23 -3.90
CA LEU A 88 1.71 -10.14 -4.23
C LEU A 88 1.96 -8.88 -3.39
N GLU A 89 2.27 -9.05 -2.11
CA GLU A 89 2.66 -7.94 -1.23
C GLU A 89 3.96 -7.29 -1.68
N ASN A 90 4.97 -8.09 -2.01
CA ASN A 90 6.27 -7.59 -2.47
C ASN A 90 6.18 -6.81 -3.80
N ILE A 91 5.31 -7.22 -4.72
CA ILE A 91 5.12 -6.53 -6.01
C ILE A 91 4.08 -5.39 -5.94
N GLY A 92 3.61 -5.04 -4.75
CA GLY A 92 2.74 -3.87 -4.54
C GLY A 92 1.27 -4.07 -4.94
N ASN A 93 0.79 -5.31 -5.07
CA ASN A 93 -0.62 -5.59 -5.37
C ASN A 93 -1.53 -5.45 -4.14
N CYS A 94 -1.03 -5.84 -2.97
CA CYS A 94 -1.80 -5.79 -1.72
C CYS A 94 -0.89 -5.55 -0.51
N ASN A 95 -1.49 -5.27 0.64
CA ASN A 95 -0.80 -5.15 1.92
C ASN A 95 -1.51 -6.01 2.98
N THR A 96 -0.76 -6.70 3.83
CA THR A 96 -1.32 -7.53 4.92
C THR A 96 -1.05 -6.91 6.29
N GLN A 97 -2.08 -6.77 7.11
CA GLN A 97 -1.98 -6.40 8.53
C GLN A 97 -2.45 -7.57 9.37
N SER A 98 -1.57 -8.16 10.17
CA SER A 98 -1.91 -9.28 11.04
C SER A 98 -2.02 -8.83 12.48
N ASN A 99 -2.99 -9.39 13.21
CA ASN A 99 -3.00 -9.39 14.66
C ASN A 99 -2.96 -10.85 15.18
N THR A 100 -3.17 -11.05 16.48
CA THR A 100 -3.12 -12.37 17.13
C THR A 100 -4.19 -13.34 16.65
N HIS A 101 -5.26 -12.88 16.02
CA HIS A 101 -6.43 -13.70 15.68
C HIS A 101 -6.74 -13.78 14.18
N TYR A 102 -6.45 -12.72 13.42
CA TYR A 102 -6.76 -12.63 12.00
C TYR A 102 -5.79 -11.69 11.28
N SER A 103 -5.85 -11.72 9.94
CA SER A 103 -5.17 -10.74 9.10
C SER A 103 -6.19 -9.98 8.28
N ILE A 104 -5.96 -8.69 8.04
CA ILE A 104 -6.68 -7.89 7.06
C ILE A 104 -5.76 -7.68 5.87
N VAL A 105 -6.22 -8.06 4.69
CA VAL A 105 -5.55 -7.75 3.42
C VAL A 105 -6.25 -6.56 2.80
N THR A 106 -5.46 -5.56 2.39
CA THR A 106 -5.92 -4.39 1.63
C THR A 106 -5.40 -4.49 0.21
N ILE A 107 -6.29 -4.41 -0.77
CA ILE A 107 -5.92 -4.30 -2.18
C ILE A 107 -5.42 -2.88 -2.45
N LEU A 108 -4.19 -2.75 -2.95
CA LEU A 108 -3.64 -1.44 -3.31
C LEU A 108 -4.24 -0.99 -4.65
N ASN A 109 -4.56 0.30 -4.76
CA ASN A 109 -5.22 0.90 -5.93
C ASN A 109 -6.60 0.29 -6.29
N TYR A 110 -7.32 -0.24 -5.29
CA TYR A 110 -8.63 -0.86 -5.50
C TYR A 110 -9.62 0.05 -6.22
N ASP A 111 -9.70 1.32 -5.85
CA ASP A 111 -10.63 2.27 -6.48
C ASP A 111 -10.24 2.63 -7.92
N VAL A 112 -8.96 2.58 -8.26
CA VAL A 112 -8.50 2.71 -9.65
C VAL A 112 -8.92 1.49 -10.47
N TYR A 113 -8.89 0.31 -9.87
CA TYR A 113 -9.27 -0.93 -10.54
C TYR A 113 -10.79 -1.10 -10.65
N GLN A 114 -11.52 -0.75 -9.59
CA GLN A 114 -12.95 -1.05 -9.41
C GLN A 114 -13.85 0.19 -9.47
N GLY A 115 -13.30 1.37 -9.72
CA GLY A 115 -14.06 2.61 -9.90
C GLY A 115 -15.01 2.52 -11.09
N SER A 116 -16.22 3.08 -10.95
CA SER A 116 -17.09 3.37 -12.09
C SER A 116 -16.42 4.44 -12.93
N GLY A 117 -16.11 4.15 -14.20
CA GLY A 117 -15.52 5.12 -15.14
C GLY A 117 -16.49 6.26 -15.44
N LYS A 118 -16.63 7.19 -14.51
CA LYS A 118 -17.15 8.54 -14.73
C LYS A 118 -15.98 9.48 -14.47
N ASP A 119 -15.25 9.81 -15.53
CA ASP A 119 -14.50 11.04 -15.55
C ASP A 119 -15.52 12.18 -15.67
N GLU A 120 -15.93 12.75 -14.53
CA GLU A 120 -16.37 14.15 -14.47
C GLU A 120 -15.80 14.80 -13.22
N VAL A 121 -14.71 15.54 -13.44
CA VAL A 121 -14.41 16.75 -12.68
C VAL A 121 -15.59 17.70 -12.85
N THR A 122 -16.52 17.72 -11.90
CA THR A 122 -17.35 18.90 -11.64
C THR A 122 -17.76 18.88 -10.18
N GLY A 123 -17.24 19.86 -9.44
CA GLY A 123 -17.64 20.11 -8.07
C GLY A 123 -19.12 20.48 -7.97
N LYS A 124 -19.75 19.96 -6.92
CA LYS A 124 -20.77 20.61 -6.07
C LYS A 124 -21.44 19.51 -5.25
N VAL A 125 -20.92 19.26 -4.05
CA VAL A 125 -21.74 18.66 -2.99
C VAL A 125 -22.27 19.82 -2.17
N THR A 126 -23.51 20.21 -2.45
CA THR A 126 -24.31 21.09 -1.61
C THR A 126 -24.52 20.47 -0.22
N PRO A 127 -24.18 21.15 0.88
CA PRO A 127 -24.63 20.77 2.22
C PRO A 127 -26.04 21.33 2.43
N LYS A 128 -27.02 20.46 2.69
CA LYS A 128 -28.30 20.92 3.27
C LYS A 128 -28.07 21.28 4.73
N GLU A 129 -28.50 22.49 5.04
CA GLU A 129 -28.26 23.29 6.24
C GLU A 129 -28.86 22.68 7.52
N HIS A 130 -28.25 23.02 8.66
CA HIS A 130 -28.93 23.58 9.83
C HIS A 130 -27.90 24.33 10.72
N PRO A 131 -28.32 25.33 11.53
CA PRO A 131 -27.73 26.67 11.48
C PRO A 131 -27.01 27.16 12.76
N SER A 132 -26.11 28.14 12.52
CA SER A 132 -25.72 29.36 13.30
C SER A 132 -25.37 29.25 14.80
N ASN A 133 -24.27 29.82 15.31
CA ASN A 133 -23.87 31.25 15.30
C ASN A 133 -22.33 31.39 15.50
N THR A 134 -21.61 32.09 14.61
CA THR A 134 -21.16 33.51 14.68
C THR A 134 -19.87 33.75 15.48
N ASN A 135 -18.73 33.89 14.77
CA ASN A 135 -17.93 35.12 14.76
C ASN A 135 -16.84 35.08 13.67
N LYS A 136 -16.76 36.17 12.90
CA LYS A 136 -15.89 36.40 11.74
C LYS A 136 -14.48 36.79 12.18
N ASN A 137 -13.46 36.20 11.53
CA ASN A 137 -12.38 36.98 10.91
C ASN A 137 -11.59 36.13 9.92
N ASP A 138 -11.37 36.70 8.74
CA ASP A 138 -10.70 36.14 7.57
C ASP A 138 -9.19 36.03 7.75
N LYS A 139 -8.63 34.86 7.44
CA LYS A 139 -7.42 34.66 6.64
C LYS A 139 -7.31 33.17 6.23
N ASN A 140 -7.00 32.96 4.95
CA ASN A 140 -6.97 31.69 4.23
C ASN A 140 -6.18 30.58 4.96
N GLU A 141 -6.87 29.53 5.39
CA GLU A 141 -6.35 28.19 5.69
C GLU A 141 -7.50 27.28 6.16
N LYS A 142 -7.94 26.28 5.36
CA LYS A 142 -8.76 25.12 5.82
C LYS A 142 -8.54 23.95 4.84
N ASN A 143 -7.89 22.82 5.15
CA ASN A 143 -8.04 21.87 6.26
C ASN A 143 -9.49 21.45 6.53
N PHE A 144 -9.81 20.17 6.29
CA PHE A 144 -10.87 19.46 7.00
C PHE A 144 -10.37 18.08 7.48
N ILE A 145 -10.48 17.90 8.79
CA ILE A 145 -10.02 16.78 9.64
C ILE A 145 -11.16 15.80 9.83
N GLY A 146 -10.84 14.51 10.02
CA GLY A 146 -11.82 13.58 10.61
C GLY A 146 -11.45 12.11 10.82
N ARG A 147 -10.25 11.75 11.34
CA ARG A 147 -10.09 10.80 12.48
C ARG A 147 -8.62 10.52 12.84
N SER A 148 -8.29 10.88 14.10
CA SER A 148 -7.07 10.64 14.88
C SER A 148 -5.80 11.43 14.47
N GLN A 149 -5.65 12.64 15.01
CA GLN A 149 -4.37 13.35 15.05
C GLN A 149 -3.46 12.70 16.12
N LYS A 150 -2.43 11.99 15.66
CA LYS A 150 -1.10 12.14 16.25
C LYS A 150 -0.37 13.08 15.30
N GLU A 151 0.16 14.20 15.80
CA GLU A 151 1.04 15.09 15.03
C GLU A 151 2.12 14.25 14.33
N THR A 152 2.03 14.20 13.00
CA THR A 152 3.08 13.63 12.16
C THR A 152 4.29 14.55 12.25
N ASP A 153 5.39 14.01 12.78
CA ASP A 153 6.69 14.64 12.90
C ASP A 153 7.05 15.45 11.62
N PRO A 154 7.48 16.72 11.74
CA PRO A 154 7.82 17.57 10.60
C PRO A 154 8.79 16.91 9.62
N GLY A 155 9.79 16.17 10.12
CA GLY A 155 10.77 15.49 9.28
C GLY A 155 10.16 14.32 8.49
N VAL A 156 9.17 13.63 9.06
CA VAL A 156 8.44 12.57 8.34
C VAL A 156 7.64 13.16 7.18
N LYS A 157 6.95 14.29 7.42
CA LYS A 157 6.18 14.97 6.38
C LYS A 157 7.09 15.47 5.26
N GLU A 158 8.22 16.06 5.61
CA GLU A 158 9.19 16.58 4.66
C GLU A 158 9.78 15.47 3.79
N PHE A 159 10.19 14.35 4.40
CA PHE A 159 10.69 13.20 3.65
C PHE A 159 9.62 12.60 2.72
N LEU A 160 8.37 12.47 3.18
CA LEU A 160 7.27 11.98 2.36
C LEU A 160 7.04 12.86 1.13
N ASN A 161 7.03 14.18 1.28
CA ASN A 161 6.90 15.09 0.15
C ASN A 161 8.04 14.89 -0.86
N TYR A 162 9.28 14.88 -0.38
CA TYR A 162 10.46 14.67 -1.23
C TYR A 162 10.42 13.32 -1.97
N TRP A 163 10.01 12.25 -1.28
CA TRP A 163 9.84 10.92 -1.89
C TRP A 163 8.82 10.97 -3.02
N GLY A 164 7.67 11.60 -2.80
CA GLY A 164 6.59 11.68 -3.77
C GLY A 164 7.00 12.44 -5.02
N GLU A 165 7.65 13.59 -4.85
CA GLU A 165 8.20 14.40 -5.95
C GLU A 165 9.26 13.64 -6.75
N THR A 166 10.19 12.98 -6.06
CA THR A 166 11.26 12.19 -6.70
C THR A 166 10.67 11.01 -7.47
N PHE A 167 9.75 10.27 -6.87
CA PHE A 167 9.07 9.16 -7.52
C PHE A 167 8.32 9.61 -8.78
N GLN A 168 7.58 10.73 -8.69
CA GLN A 168 6.86 11.28 -9.84
C GLN A 168 7.81 11.71 -10.95
N LYS A 169 8.94 12.33 -10.60
CA LYS A 169 9.96 12.71 -11.57
C LYS A 169 10.58 11.50 -12.28
N GLU A 170 10.88 10.43 -11.56
CA GLU A 170 11.58 9.26 -12.10
C GLU A 170 10.65 8.29 -12.84
N THR A 171 9.37 8.24 -12.48
CA THR A 171 8.40 7.27 -13.05
C THR A 171 7.33 7.89 -13.92
N GLY A 172 7.14 9.22 -13.85
CA GLY A 172 6.03 9.93 -14.48
C GLY A 172 4.67 9.69 -13.83
N GLN A 173 4.61 8.99 -12.69
CA GLN A 173 3.37 8.63 -11.99
C GLN A 173 3.38 9.17 -10.56
N PRO A 174 2.26 9.64 -10.00
CA PRO A 174 2.22 10.06 -8.60
C PRO A 174 2.41 8.87 -7.66
N TYR A 175 3.17 9.06 -6.59
CA TYR A 175 3.30 8.05 -5.54
C TYR A 175 2.10 8.11 -4.58
N VAL A 176 1.48 6.97 -4.32
CA VAL A 176 0.35 6.86 -3.37
C VAL A 176 0.85 6.33 -2.04
N PHE A 177 0.90 7.21 -1.03
CA PHE A 177 1.39 6.85 0.29
C PHE A 177 0.41 6.01 1.10
N ASN A 178 0.96 5.07 1.87
CA ASN A 178 0.27 4.37 2.95
C ASN A 178 0.71 4.98 4.30
N PHE A 179 0.16 6.16 4.59
CA PHE A 179 0.52 7.03 5.71
C PHE A 179 0.63 6.35 7.09
N GLY A 180 -0.05 5.23 7.32
CA GLY A 180 0.06 4.47 8.57
C GLY A 180 1.37 3.68 8.71
N LYS A 181 1.72 2.85 7.72
CA LYS A 181 2.92 2.00 7.80
C LYS A 181 4.17 2.72 7.32
N GLU A 182 4.08 3.44 6.20
CA GLU A 182 5.23 4.15 5.63
C GLU A 182 5.65 5.30 6.54
N GLY A 183 4.70 5.99 7.17
CA GLY A 183 5.00 7.00 8.19
C GLY A 183 5.80 6.43 9.37
N LYS A 184 5.49 5.20 9.82
CA LYS A 184 6.28 4.52 10.85
C LYS A 184 7.68 4.17 10.37
N LEU A 185 7.82 3.57 9.18
CA LEU A 185 9.13 3.22 8.63
C LEU A 185 10.03 4.46 8.48
N ILE A 186 9.48 5.56 7.98
CA ILE A 186 10.21 6.81 7.81
C ILE A 186 10.59 7.40 9.17
N LYS A 187 9.67 7.34 10.15
CA LYS A 187 9.98 7.75 11.52
C LYS A 187 11.13 6.92 12.11
N ASP A 188 11.13 5.60 11.90
CA ASP A 188 12.18 4.71 12.38
C ASP A 188 13.52 5.02 11.68
N LEU A 189 13.52 5.36 10.39
CA LEU A 189 14.72 5.79 9.65
C LEU A 189 15.27 7.13 10.13
N LEU A 190 14.41 8.10 10.39
CA LEU A 190 14.81 9.44 10.87
C LEU A 190 15.39 9.43 12.29
N GLN A 191 15.21 8.35 13.05
CA GLN A 191 15.89 8.17 14.35
C GLN A 191 17.38 7.85 14.20
N VAL A 192 17.79 7.29 13.07
CA VAL A 192 19.15 6.76 12.85
C VAL A 192 19.89 7.44 11.70
N HIS A 193 19.18 8.17 10.83
CA HIS A 193 19.74 8.88 9.69
C HIS A 193 19.18 10.29 9.61
N SER A 194 20.01 11.24 9.19
CA SER A 194 19.55 12.60 8.90
C SER A 194 18.63 12.62 7.69
N LEU A 195 17.75 13.62 7.61
CA LEU A 195 16.83 13.77 6.49
C LEU A 195 17.58 13.85 5.15
N GLU A 196 18.68 14.59 5.12
CA GLU A 196 19.51 14.80 3.93
C GLU A 196 20.13 13.48 3.44
N ALA A 197 20.61 12.66 4.38
CA ALA A 197 21.16 11.34 4.08
C ALA A 197 20.10 10.42 3.48
N LEU A 198 18.88 10.44 4.01
CA LEU A 198 17.75 9.68 3.46
C LEU A 198 17.34 10.18 2.06
N GLN A 199 17.29 11.49 1.84
CA GLN A 199 16.98 12.08 0.53
C GLN A 199 18.03 11.69 -0.52
N GLU A 200 19.29 11.62 -0.13
CA GLU A 200 20.36 11.16 -1.00
C GLU A 200 20.25 9.67 -1.33
N MET A 201 20.01 8.82 -0.33
CA MET A 201 19.77 7.40 -0.55
C MET A 201 18.52 7.16 -1.39
N THR A 202 17.51 8.03 -1.30
CA THR A 202 16.34 7.98 -2.17
C THR A 202 16.74 8.20 -3.63
N ARG A 203 17.60 9.19 -3.93
CA ARG A 203 18.12 9.39 -5.29
C ARG A 203 18.91 8.18 -5.79
N ALA A 204 19.73 7.57 -4.93
CA ALA A 204 20.48 6.37 -5.28
C ALA A 204 19.55 5.18 -5.54
N PHE A 205 18.53 5.01 -4.68
CA PHE A 205 17.53 3.95 -4.77
C PHE A 205 16.78 3.96 -6.11
N PHE A 206 16.36 5.14 -6.59
CA PHE A 206 15.66 5.25 -7.87
C PHE A 206 16.55 4.96 -9.08
N LYS A 207 17.87 5.14 -8.96
CA LYS A 207 18.83 4.85 -10.03
C LYS A 207 19.32 3.40 -10.03
N ASP A 208 19.25 2.72 -8.89
CA ASP A 208 19.74 1.36 -8.71
C ASP A 208 18.86 0.31 -9.43
N GLU A 209 19.46 -0.45 -10.35
CA GLU A 209 18.75 -1.43 -11.17
C GLU A 209 18.16 -2.59 -10.34
N GLN A 210 18.81 -2.99 -9.25
CA GLN A 210 18.27 -4.02 -8.37
C GLN A 210 17.00 -3.54 -7.66
N CYS A 211 16.99 -2.29 -7.19
CA CYS A 211 15.82 -1.64 -6.63
C CYS A 211 14.68 -1.53 -7.65
N LYS A 212 14.97 -1.12 -8.89
CA LYS A 212 13.96 -1.08 -9.96
C LYS A 212 13.34 -2.44 -10.24
N ARG A 213 14.14 -3.51 -10.30
CA ARG A 213 13.65 -4.89 -10.49
C ARG A 213 12.74 -5.35 -9.35
N ARG A 214 13.01 -4.90 -8.11
CA ARG A 214 12.24 -5.28 -6.91
C ARG A 214 10.99 -4.44 -6.69
N GLY A 215 10.97 -3.21 -7.18
CA GLY A 215 9.86 -2.28 -7.04
C GLY A 215 10.23 -1.04 -6.22
N LEU A 216 9.70 0.10 -6.66
CA LEU A 216 10.05 1.42 -6.14
C LEU A 216 9.09 1.88 -5.03
N THR A 217 9.14 1.22 -3.87
CA THR A 217 8.28 1.56 -2.71
C THR A 217 9.10 1.92 -1.48
N VAL A 218 8.53 2.70 -0.56
CA VAL A 218 9.17 3.07 0.72
C VAL A 218 9.56 1.81 1.51
N GLY A 219 8.76 0.75 1.43
CA GLY A 219 9.06 -0.53 2.09
C GLY A 219 10.31 -1.22 1.53
N ILE A 220 10.50 -1.21 0.21
CA ILE A 220 11.72 -1.76 -0.40
C ILE A 220 12.92 -0.85 -0.12
N PHE A 221 12.73 0.46 -0.16
CA PHE A 221 13.77 1.41 0.24
C PHE A 221 14.26 1.17 1.66
N PHE A 222 13.35 0.98 2.62
CA PHE A 222 13.71 0.64 4.00
C PHE A 222 14.57 -0.62 4.10
N GLN A 223 14.30 -1.65 3.28
CA GLN A 223 15.09 -2.89 3.26
C GLN A 223 16.47 -2.71 2.62
N GLU A 224 16.57 -1.85 1.61
CA GLU A 224 17.79 -1.64 0.83
C GLU A 224 18.71 -0.58 1.42
N ILE A 225 18.25 0.18 2.42
CA ILE A 225 18.93 1.39 2.88
C ILE A 225 20.36 1.13 3.36
N ASN A 226 20.59 0.04 4.10
CA ASN A 226 21.92 -0.34 4.57
C ASN A 226 22.86 -0.74 3.42
N ARG A 227 22.32 -1.38 2.37
CA ARG A 227 23.10 -1.71 1.17
C ARG A 227 23.49 -0.43 0.43
N LEU A 228 22.55 0.50 0.26
CA LEU A 228 22.78 1.77 -0.42
C LEU A 228 23.83 2.63 0.30
N PHE A 229 23.75 2.73 1.63
CA PHE A 229 24.78 3.39 2.43
C PHE A 229 26.13 2.69 2.32
N GLY A 230 26.14 1.36 2.35
CA GLY A 230 27.35 0.56 2.14
C GLY A 230 28.01 0.82 0.79
N LEU A 231 27.21 0.93 -0.29
CA LEU A 231 27.73 1.27 -1.62
C LEU A 231 28.33 2.66 -1.66
N LYS A 232 27.67 3.66 -1.06
CA LYS A 232 28.20 5.03 -1.01
C LYS A 232 29.53 5.12 -0.25
N ALA A 233 29.74 4.30 0.77
CA ALA A 233 30.99 4.25 1.54
C ALA A 233 32.13 3.52 0.79
N MET A 234 31.84 2.77 -0.28
CA MET A 234 32.84 2.05 -1.09
C MET A 234 33.44 2.94 -2.18
N SER A 235 34.71 2.69 -2.52
CA SER A 235 35.36 3.41 -3.62
C SER A 235 34.68 3.12 -4.97
N PRO A 236 34.73 4.05 -5.95
CA PRO A 236 34.14 3.84 -7.28
C PRO A 236 34.61 2.54 -7.98
N LEU A 237 35.83 2.11 -7.68
CA LEU A 237 36.43 0.88 -8.22
C LEU A 237 35.80 -0.40 -7.67
N GLU A 238 35.28 -0.36 -6.43
CA GLU A 238 34.60 -1.49 -5.78
C GLU A 238 33.12 -1.56 -6.15
N GLN A 239 32.49 -0.41 -6.40
CA GLN A 239 31.12 -0.32 -6.92
C GLN A 239 31.01 -1.01 -8.29
N ALA A 240 31.90 -0.69 -9.23
CA ALA A 240 31.90 -1.25 -10.59
C ALA A 240 32.14 -2.78 -10.61
N LYS A 241 32.97 -3.32 -9.70
CA LYS A 241 33.25 -4.77 -9.62
C LYS A 241 32.04 -5.60 -9.17
N ARG A 242 31.09 -4.98 -8.45
CA ARG A 242 29.91 -5.66 -7.90
C ARG A 242 28.75 -5.68 -8.89
N GLU A 243 28.62 -4.65 -9.73
CA GLU A 243 27.63 -4.57 -10.82
C GLU A 243 27.89 -5.60 -11.93
N ILE A 244 29.13 -6.03 -12.13
CA ILE A 244 29.51 -7.03 -13.15
C ILE A 244 29.19 -8.47 -12.69
N ARG A 245 28.91 -8.70 -11.40
CA ARG A 245 28.73 -10.05 -10.81
C ARG A 245 27.27 -10.41 -10.47
N GLY A 246 26.28 -9.54 -10.72
CA GLY A 246 24.87 -9.77 -10.40
C GLY A 246 23.95 -9.63 -11.61
#